data_AF-A0A451BFL4-F1
#
_entry.id   AF-A0A451BFL4-F1
#
_cell.length_a   1.000
_cell.length_b   1.000
_cell.length_c   1.000
_cell.angle_alpha   90.00
_cell.angle_beta   90.00
_cell.angle_gamma   90.00
#
_symmetry.space_group_name_H-M   'P 1'
#
loop_
_entity.id
_entity.type
_entity.pdbx_description
1 polymer ?
#
loop_
_entity_poly.entity_id
_entity_poly.type
_entity_poly.pdbx_seq_one_letter_code
_entity_poly.pdbx_strand_id
1 'polypeptide(L)'
;MSDLKTYYTAIETHQLTDDASGSGFGRAITHFEVRRFQDVSNLGSQIAYVVTMKQRVIIPNGTDYQPGPSSETAYTNYPAVLLNSLKLNINNNASVLLRGIFPKTLNSAVNTTQSASDSTGQSTSTRNTTGSTQTNVNTFGVGISGGFFGELPIGSLSAEYSHSWENSKMHSQSTGNAQDQSHNVSDGESMSIKDWSSYGYLDDIAVNPTWIWGQSYPWDVIQYNQTKDGTTIDLPTFVQDRLVNGSLILPPSQLSMFGLDFTMQAAWRMEFPKGISVDETLSIDFATSCYTASHQSNGSGVSATLQSAKDANNGRYASTTLNLSEYALNPLSGAARQGAAAIGFLANPFTFPPTSADASFKIVSPSNNLQVSGSGFDSVMTTTFSKPVKLRVIFKVTDTSDNYSLVLMHWIGNQSSACTLTCTINQKWKDVIYVDKTEGQGGQNNVSELELRNTDFTSINFHDYLLVGLNTIEIEVAPVSSGGSNAYTLFALAVSQE
;
A
#
# COMPACT_ATOMS: atom_id res chain seq x y z
N MET A 1 17.16 -2.17 -16.35
CA MET A 1 15.70 -1.97 -16.27
C MET A 1 15.29 -2.15 -14.83
N SER A 2 14.79 -1.09 -14.20
CA SER A 2 14.01 -1.15 -12.97
C SER A 2 12.75 -1.99 -13.21
N ASP A 3 12.31 -2.75 -12.21
CA ASP A 3 11.02 -3.43 -12.24
C ASP A 3 9.92 -2.36 -12.36
N LEU A 4 9.00 -2.51 -13.31
CA LEU A 4 7.87 -1.58 -13.53
C LEU A 4 7.05 -1.38 -12.24
N LYS A 5 7.05 -2.37 -11.34
CA LYS A 5 6.40 -2.26 -10.03
C LYS A 5 6.93 -1.09 -9.19
N THR A 6 8.22 -0.76 -9.28
CA THR A 6 8.83 0.30 -8.47
C THR A 6 8.21 1.69 -8.68
N TYR A 7 7.61 1.94 -9.86
CA TYR A 7 6.96 3.23 -10.17
C TYR A 7 5.63 3.44 -9.47
N TYR A 8 5.01 2.39 -8.96
CA TYR A 8 3.72 2.43 -8.29
C TYR A 8 3.85 2.31 -6.77
N THR A 9 5.09 2.23 -6.28
CA THR A 9 5.35 1.86 -4.89
C THR A 9 5.85 3.01 -4.03
N ALA A 10 5.35 3.07 -2.79
CA ALA A 10 5.95 3.84 -1.71
C ALA A 10 6.54 2.88 -0.68
N ILE A 11 7.73 3.17 -0.19
CA ILE A 11 8.38 2.38 0.87
C ILE A 11 8.62 3.30 2.07
N GLU A 12 8.15 2.86 3.22
CA GLU A 12 8.33 3.58 4.47
C GLU A 12 8.97 2.67 5.50
N THR A 13 9.82 3.26 6.34
CA THR A 13 10.46 2.57 7.46
C THR A 13 10.22 3.38 8.73
N HIS A 14 9.58 2.73 9.71
CA HIS A 14 9.23 3.34 10.98
C HIS A 14 9.93 2.58 12.11
N GLN A 15 10.62 3.31 12.99
CA GLN A 15 11.09 2.74 14.24
C GLN A 15 9.88 2.54 15.16
N LEU A 16 9.73 1.34 15.71
CA LEU A 16 8.72 1.06 16.72
C LEU A 16 9.25 1.52 18.07
N THR A 17 8.55 2.48 18.66
CA THR A 17 8.87 3.08 19.94
C THR A 17 7.71 2.84 20.89
N ASP A 18 8.02 2.41 22.11
CA ASP A 18 7.00 2.16 23.11
C ASP A 18 6.39 3.48 23.62
N ASP A 19 5.07 3.58 23.57
CA ASP A 19 4.28 4.78 23.89
C ASP A 19 4.49 5.22 25.35
N ALA A 20 4.78 4.27 26.27
CA ALA A 20 4.97 4.56 27.69
C ALA A 20 6.41 5.00 28.02
N SER A 21 7.42 4.30 27.50
CA SER A 21 8.82 4.52 27.83
C SER A 21 9.59 5.40 26.84
N GLY A 22 9.09 5.56 25.60
CA GLY A 22 9.82 6.20 24.51
C GLY A 22 11.01 5.37 23.99
N SER A 23 11.14 4.11 24.42
CA SER A 23 12.25 3.24 24.01
C SER A 23 11.94 2.50 22.71
N GLY A 24 12.94 2.35 21.84
CA GLY A 24 12.79 1.60 20.59
C GLY A 24 12.76 0.11 20.85
N PHE A 25 11.74 -0.61 20.38
CA PHE A 25 11.59 -2.06 20.57
C PHE A 25 11.55 -2.85 19.26
N GLY A 26 11.53 -2.18 18.10
CA GLY A 26 11.51 -2.86 16.80
C GLY A 26 11.46 -1.88 15.64
N ARG A 27 11.15 -2.40 14.44
CA ARG A 27 11.02 -1.61 13.22
C ARG A 27 9.95 -2.20 12.31
N ALA A 28 9.16 -1.35 11.69
CA ALA A 28 8.21 -1.71 10.65
C ALA A 28 8.68 -1.16 9.30
N ILE A 29 8.62 -1.99 8.26
CA ILE A 29 8.90 -1.62 6.88
C ILE A 29 7.61 -1.87 6.09
N THR A 30 7.03 -0.81 5.55
CA THR A 30 5.74 -0.88 4.85
C THR A 30 5.93 -0.51 3.39
N HIS A 31 5.48 -1.39 2.50
CA HIS A 31 5.45 -1.19 1.07
C HIS A 31 4.01 -1.00 0.64
N PHE A 32 3.72 0.10 -0.03
CA PHE A 32 2.43 0.36 -0.68
C PHE A 32 2.60 0.22 -2.18
N GLU A 33 1.61 -0.33 -2.86
CA GLU A 33 1.48 -0.32 -4.32
C GLU A 33 0.09 0.21 -4.66
N VAL A 34 0.02 1.26 -5.48
CA VAL A 34 -1.25 1.89 -5.87
C VAL A 34 -1.45 1.77 -7.37
N ARG A 35 -2.57 1.18 -7.79
CA ARG A 35 -2.97 1.09 -9.20
C ARG A 35 -4.33 1.70 -9.43
N ARG A 36 -4.48 2.45 -10.52
CA ARG A 36 -5.79 2.95 -10.95
C ARG A 36 -6.54 1.84 -11.65
N PHE A 37 -7.83 1.77 -11.37
CA PHE A 37 -8.75 0.85 -11.98
C PHE A 37 -9.99 1.62 -12.44
N GLN A 38 -10.50 1.29 -13.61
CA GLN A 38 -11.77 1.80 -14.09
C GLN A 38 -12.73 0.62 -14.16
N ASP A 39 -13.75 0.63 -13.30
CA ASP A 39 -14.75 -0.43 -13.34
C ASP A 39 -15.68 -0.18 -14.53
N VAL A 40 -15.72 -1.13 -15.46
CA VAL A 40 -16.55 -1.09 -16.66
C VAL A 40 -17.74 -2.04 -16.58
N SER A 41 -17.86 -2.84 -15.50
CA SER A 41 -18.89 -3.87 -15.41
C SER A 41 -20.32 -3.32 -15.30
N ASN A 42 -20.47 -2.08 -14.82
CA ASN A 42 -21.77 -1.48 -14.52
C ASN A 42 -22.17 -0.34 -15.46
N LEU A 43 -21.56 -0.22 -16.65
CA LEU A 43 -21.79 0.84 -17.65
C LEU A 43 -21.55 2.29 -17.17
N GLY A 44 -21.28 2.50 -15.88
CA GLY A 44 -20.80 3.74 -15.29
C GLY A 44 -19.28 3.68 -15.09
N SER A 45 -18.54 4.59 -15.73
CA SER A 45 -17.11 4.75 -15.49
C SER A 45 -16.88 5.37 -14.11
N GLN A 46 -16.67 4.54 -13.09
CA GLN A 46 -16.27 5.02 -11.76
C GLN A 46 -14.75 4.95 -11.61
N ILE A 47 -14.15 6.03 -11.09
CA ILE A 47 -12.73 6.06 -10.75
C ILE A 47 -12.54 5.20 -9.49
N ALA A 48 -11.65 4.23 -9.57
CA ALA A 48 -11.28 3.38 -8.46
C ALA A 48 -9.77 3.20 -8.37
N TYR A 49 -9.29 2.83 -7.19
CA TYR A 49 -7.89 2.49 -6.95
C TYR A 49 -7.79 1.17 -6.22
N VAL A 50 -6.80 0.37 -6.59
CA VAL A 50 -6.39 -0.82 -5.82
C VAL A 50 -5.11 -0.46 -5.08
N VAL A 51 -5.17 -0.55 -3.76
CA VAL A 51 -4.03 -0.30 -2.87
C VAL A 51 -3.63 -1.62 -2.25
N THR A 52 -2.41 -2.08 -2.50
CA THR A 52 -1.82 -3.25 -1.84
C THR A 52 -0.77 -2.77 -0.85
N MET A 53 -0.89 -3.17 0.40
CA MET A 53 0.08 -2.92 1.46
C MET A 53 0.75 -4.24 1.84
N LYS A 54 2.08 -4.25 1.91
CA LYS A 54 2.89 -5.33 2.49
C LYS A 54 3.73 -4.73 3.62
N GLN A 55 3.51 -5.18 4.84
CA GLN A 55 4.23 -4.71 6.02
C GLN A 55 5.05 -5.84 6.62
N ARG A 56 6.33 -5.54 6.87
CA ARG A 56 7.26 -6.40 7.59
C ARG A 56 7.56 -5.78 8.95
N VAL A 57 7.26 -6.49 10.04
CA VAL A 57 7.54 -6.07 11.41
C VAL A 57 8.69 -6.90 11.96
N ILE A 58 9.73 -6.21 12.41
CA ILE A 58 10.97 -6.80 12.91
C ILE A 58 11.15 -6.41 14.37
N ILE A 59 11.17 -7.39 15.27
CA ILE A 59 11.45 -7.22 16.70
C ILE A 59 12.77 -7.92 17.02
N PRO A 60 13.88 -7.20 17.26
CA PRO A 60 15.12 -7.85 17.65
C PRO A 60 14.98 -8.51 19.02
N ASN A 61 15.73 -9.59 19.27
CA ASN A 61 15.90 -10.06 20.64
C ASN A 61 16.88 -9.11 21.35
N GLY A 62 16.57 -8.74 22.60
CA GLY A 62 17.44 -7.90 23.44
C GLY A 62 18.66 -8.63 24.01
N THR A 63 18.77 -9.94 23.78
CA THR A 63 19.88 -10.78 24.25
C THR A 63 20.53 -11.53 23.09
N ASP A 64 21.85 -11.50 23.02
CA ASP A 64 22.60 -12.22 22.00
C ASP A 64 22.51 -13.74 22.24
N TYR A 65 22.16 -14.48 21.18
CA TYR A 65 22.20 -15.94 21.24
C TYR A 65 23.63 -16.45 21.34
N GLN A 66 23.92 -17.23 22.38
CA GLN A 66 25.22 -17.88 22.57
C GLN A 66 25.12 -19.36 22.17
N PRO A 67 25.70 -19.78 21.03
CA PRO A 67 25.66 -21.17 20.61
C PRO A 67 26.55 -22.03 21.51
N GLY A 68 26.00 -23.12 22.04
CA GLY A 68 26.72 -24.08 22.88
C GLY A 68 25.78 -24.78 23.87
N PRO A 69 26.24 -25.83 24.56
CA PRO A 69 25.46 -26.43 25.65
C PRO A 69 25.26 -25.39 26.76
N SER A 70 24.00 -25.10 27.08
CA SER A 70 23.62 -24.25 28.22
C SER A 70 22.75 -25.05 29.18
N SER A 71 22.88 -24.75 30.48
CA SER A 71 22.04 -25.29 31.54
C SER A 71 21.21 -24.18 32.16
N GLU A 72 20.39 -23.54 31.32
CA GLU A 72 19.54 -22.44 31.77
C GLU A 72 18.44 -22.95 32.69
N THR A 73 18.23 -22.24 33.80
CA THR A 73 17.13 -22.48 34.75
C THR A 73 15.94 -21.54 34.52
N ALA A 74 16.11 -20.55 33.63
CA ALA A 74 15.08 -19.59 33.27
C ALA A 74 15.33 -18.99 31.88
N TYR A 75 14.25 -18.67 31.17
CA TYR A 75 14.24 -17.77 30.01
C TYR A 75 13.29 -16.63 30.32
N THR A 76 13.79 -15.39 30.27
CA THR A 76 13.03 -14.21 30.69
C THR A 76 12.81 -13.22 29.56
N ASN A 77 11.63 -12.61 29.52
CA ASN A 77 11.24 -11.49 28.66
C ASN A 77 11.47 -11.74 27.15
N TYR A 78 11.30 -12.97 26.68
CA TYR A 78 11.37 -13.26 25.25
C TYR A 78 10.07 -12.86 24.54
N PRO A 79 10.11 -12.41 23.27
CA PRO A 79 8.90 -12.12 22.50
C PRO A 79 8.01 -13.36 22.36
N ALA A 80 6.72 -13.19 22.67
CA ALA A 80 5.77 -14.29 22.72
C ALA A 80 4.51 -14.03 21.90
N VAL A 81 4.03 -12.78 21.86
CA VAL A 81 2.90 -12.37 21.03
C VAL A 81 3.21 -11.05 20.33
N LEU A 82 2.95 -10.98 19.04
CA LEU A 82 2.92 -9.73 18.27
C LEU A 82 1.49 -9.48 17.78
N LEU A 83 0.93 -8.34 18.13
CA LEU A 83 -0.33 -7.85 17.58
C LEU A 83 -0.04 -6.67 16.66
N ASN A 84 -0.64 -6.66 15.48
CA ASN A 84 -0.57 -5.54 14.55
C ASN A 84 -1.97 -5.27 14.00
N SER A 85 -2.48 -4.05 14.23
CA SER A 85 -3.77 -3.60 13.71
C SER A 85 -3.57 -2.35 12.88
N LEU A 86 -4.42 -2.19 11.86
CA LEU A 86 -4.40 -1.01 11.01
C LEU A 86 -5.75 -0.30 11.02
N LYS A 87 -5.75 0.98 10.66
CA LYS A 87 -6.95 1.77 10.39
C LYS A 87 -6.75 2.65 9.18
N LEU A 88 -7.60 2.50 8.17
CA LEU A 88 -7.58 3.35 6.98
C LEU A 88 -8.22 4.71 7.25
N ASN A 89 -7.54 5.76 6.79
CA ASN A 89 -8.07 7.11 6.75
C ASN A 89 -8.08 7.59 5.28
N ILE A 90 -9.26 7.56 4.67
CA ILE A 90 -9.49 7.95 3.27
C ILE A 90 -10.46 9.13 3.19
N ASN A 91 -10.20 10.07 2.29
CA ASN A 91 -11.07 11.22 2.07
C ASN A 91 -12.11 10.98 0.96
N ASN A 92 -12.83 12.03 0.56
CA ASN A 92 -13.86 12.01 -0.49
C ASN A 92 -15.00 10.98 -0.28
N ASN A 93 -15.23 10.50 0.95
CA ASN A 93 -16.25 9.48 1.27
C ASN A 93 -16.14 8.22 0.38
N ALA A 94 -14.92 7.76 0.12
CA ALA A 94 -14.68 6.57 -0.69
C ALA A 94 -15.39 5.33 -0.09
N SER A 95 -15.94 4.50 -0.97
CA SER A 95 -16.37 3.14 -0.64
C SER A 95 -15.14 2.23 -0.66
N VAL A 96 -14.89 1.50 0.43
CA VAL A 96 -13.70 0.65 0.56
C VAL A 96 -14.12 -0.81 0.66
N LEU A 97 -13.54 -1.64 -0.20
CA LEU A 97 -13.72 -3.08 -0.21
C LEU A 97 -12.38 -3.77 0.01
N LEU A 98 -12.27 -4.57 1.06
CA LEU A 98 -11.12 -5.44 1.28
C LEU A 98 -11.14 -6.61 0.27
N ARG A 99 -10.08 -6.74 -0.53
CA ARG A 99 -9.92 -7.76 -1.56
C ARG A 99 -9.18 -8.98 -1.05
N GLY A 100 -8.26 -8.79 -0.12
CA GLY A 100 -7.48 -9.88 0.45
C GLY A 100 -6.62 -9.42 1.61
N ILE A 101 -6.29 -10.39 2.47
CA ILE A 101 -5.30 -10.25 3.54
C ILE A 101 -4.34 -11.42 3.45
N PHE A 102 -3.16 -11.27 4.05
CA PHE A 102 -2.17 -12.32 4.22
C PHE A 102 -1.41 -12.08 5.54
N PRO A 103 -1.14 -13.13 6.34
CA PRO A 103 -1.66 -14.49 6.22
C PRO A 103 -3.18 -14.55 6.32
N LYS A 104 -3.77 -15.44 5.50
CA LYS A 104 -5.21 -15.72 5.52
C LYS A 104 -5.49 -16.81 6.52
N THR A 105 -6.64 -16.62 7.15
CA THR A 105 -7.39 -17.68 7.80
C THR A 105 -7.81 -18.83 6.89
N LEU A 106 -7.03 -19.91 6.74
CA LEU A 106 -7.59 -21.20 6.30
C LEU A 106 -8.37 -21.88 7.44
N ASN A 107 -9.70 -21.90 7.35
CA ASN A 107 -10.52 -22.87 8.09
C ASN A 107 -10.11 -24.28 7.66
N SER A 108 -9.06 -24.84 8.25
CA SER A 108 -8.79 -26.26 8.15
C SER A 108 -9.85 -26.94 9.01
N ALA A 109 -10.95 -27.35 8.39
CA ALA A 109 -11.69 -28.49 8.90
C ALA A 109 -10.65 -29.60 9.09
N VAL A 110 -10.43 -30.00 10.34
CA VAL A 110 -9.52 -31.08 10.70
C VAL A 110 -10.09 -32.36 10.10
N ASN A 111 -9.71 -32.67 8.86
CA ASN A 111 -9.94 -33.99 8.29
C ASN A 111 -8.86 -34.90 8.88
N THR A 112 -9.16 -35.48 10.05
CA THR A 112 -8.43 -36.61 10.57
C THR A 112 -8.62 -37.77 9.60
N THR A 113 -7.68 -37.95 8.67
CA THR A 113 -7.63 -39.14 7.81
C THR A 113 -7.16 -40.31 8.66
N GLN A 114 -8.11 -40.96 9.32
CA GLN A 114 -7.90 -42.28 9.90
C GLN A 114 -7.69 -43.25 8.72
N SER A 115 -6.44 -43.67 8.53
CA SER A 115 -6.06 -44.59 7.46
C SER A 115 -6.58 -46.00 7.80
N ALA A 116 -7.83 -46.28 7.46
CA ALA A 116 -8.30 -47.65 7.28
C ALA A 116 -8.04 -48.01 5.81
N SER A 117 -6.95 -48.74 5.58
CA SER A 117 -6.62 -49.28 4.26
C SER A 117 -7.55 -50.43 3.92
N ASP A 118 -8.32 -50.32 2.84
CA ASP A 118 -8.64 -51.46 1.98
C ASP A 118 -8.97 -51.02 0.54
N SER A 119 -8.03 -51.38 -0.36
CA SER A 119 -8.13 -51.54 -1.81
C SER A 119 -8.41 -50.33 -2.74
N THR A 120 -7.38 -50.09 -3.57
CA THR A 120 -7.39 -49.68 -4.99
C THR A 120 -8.12 -48.41 -5.41
N GLY A 121 -7.36 -47.31 -5.47
CA GLY A 121 -7.71 -46.13 -6.27
C GLY A 121 -6.82 -44.93 -5.94
N GLN A 122 -5.74 -44.74 -6.70
CA GLN A 122 -4.87 -43.55 -6.74
C GLN A 122 -4.57 -42.89 -5.38
N SER A 123 -3.54 -43.39 -4.70
CA SER A 123 -2.90 -42.69 -3.59
C SER A 123 -1.88 -41.68 -4.13
N THR A 124 -2.21 -40.39 -4.13
CA THR A 124 -1.19 -39.33 -4.21
C THR A 124 -0.64 -39.09 -2.80
N SER A 125 0.52 -39.67 -2.52
CA SER A 125 1.31 -39.39 -1.31
C SER A 125 2.44 -38.42 -1.66
N THR A 126 2.45 -37.24 -1.06
CA THR A 126 3.61 -36.33 -1.01
C THR A 126 4.27 -36.42 0.37
N ARG A 127 5.61 -36.52 0.38
CA ARG A 127 6.42 -36.95 1.53
C ARG A 127 7.18 -35.78 2.19
N ASN A 128 7.20 -35.86 3.52
CA ASN A 128 8.28 -35.55 4.48
C ASN A 128 8.78 -34.11 4.67
N THR A 129 8.33 -33.52 5.79
CA THR A 129 9.18 -32.72 6.70
C THR A 129 9.54 -33.63 7.88
N THR A 130 10.78 -34.10 8.00
CA THR A 130 11.25 -34.72 9.25
C THR A 130 11.62 -33.61 10.23
N GLY A 131 10.64 -33.26 11.06
CA GLY A 131 10.70 -32.27 12.13
C GLY A 131 9.26 -31.90 12.48
N SER A 132 8.79 -32.26 13.67
CA SER A 132 7.41 -32.03 14.10
C SER A 132 7.15 -30.54 14.37
N THR A 133 6.81 -29.77 13.34
CA THR A 133 6.33 -28.38 13.47
C THR A 133 4.86 -28.36 13.87
N GLN A 134 4.53 -27.67 14.98
CA GLN A 134 3.15 -27.33 15.36
C GLN A 134 2.88 -25.88 14.94
N THR A 135 2.41 -25.66 13.71
CA THR A 135 1.91 -24.36 13.23
C THR A 135 0.40 -24.44 13.14
N ASN A 136 -0.33 -23.57 13.86
CA ASN A 136 -1.79 -23.48 13.78
C ASN A 136 -2.18 -22.10 13.23
N VAL A 137 -3.20 -22.03 12.38
CA VAL A 137 -3.66 -20.75 11.83
C VAL A 137 -5.20 -20.79 11.80
N ASN A 138 -5.86 -19.96 12.65
CA ASN A 138 -7.35 -19.88 12.81
C ASN A 138 -7.91 -18.44 12.54
N THR A 139 -9.15 -18.32 12.02
CA THR A 139 -9.84 -17.03 11.75
C THR A 139 -11.28 -17.17 12.17
N PHE A 140 -11.78 -16.08 12.75
CA PHE A 140 -13.18 -15.89 13.05
C PHE A 140 -13.69 -14.72 12.21
N GLY A 141 -14.70 -14.98 11.40
CA GLY A 141 -15.53 -13.96 10.77
C GLY A 141 -16.95 -14.13 11.28
N VAL A 142 -17.57 -13.05 11.74
CA VAL A 142 -18.97 -13.08 12.18
C VAL A 142 -19.85 -13.01 10.92
N GLY A 143 -20.35 -14.17 10.49
CA GLY A 143 -21.46 -14.23 9.54
C GLY A 143 -22.78 -14.20 10.31
N ILE A 144 -23.47 -13.07 10.32
CA ILE A 144 -24.86 -13.01 10.83
C ILE A 144 -25.75 -13.64 9.75
N SER A 145 -26.03 -14.94 9.87
CA SER A 145 -27.07 -15.59 9.08
C SER A 145 -28.44 -15.30 9.71
N GLY A 146 -29.12 -14.26 9.23
CA GLY A 146 -30.53 -14.01 9.54
C GLY A 146 -31.42 -14.89 8.66
N GLY A 147 -31.93 -16.00 9.22
CA GLY A 147 -32.98 -16.79 8.59
C GLY A 147 -34.37 -16.32 9.07
N PHE A 148 -35.27 -15.99 8.13
CA PHE A 148 -36.69 -15.78 8.41
C PHE A 148 -37.54 -16.74 7.58
N PHE A 149 -38.42 -17.48 8.27
CA PHE A 149 -39.49 -18.29 7.72
C PHE A 149 -40.82 -17.51 7.84
N GLY A 150 -41.56 -17.33 6.74
CA GLY A 150 -43.03 -17.22 6.75
C GLY A 150 -43.70 -15.84 6.75
N GLU A 151 -44.37 -15.55 5.62
CA GLU A 151 -45.61 -14.76 5.35
C GLU A 151 -45.72 -13.24 5.67
N LEU A 152 -45.33 -12.46 4.64
CA LEU A 152 -45.79 -11.13 4.17
C LEU A 152 -44.97 -9.85 4.51
N PRO A 153 -44.89 -8.87 3.56
CA PRO A 153 -43.67 -8.17 3.13
C PRO A 153 -43.57 -6.73 3.69
N ILE A 154 -42.45 -6.00 3.60
CA ILE A 154 -42.06 -5.08 2.49
C ILE A 154 -40.73 -4.39 2.90
N GLY A 155 -39.81 -4.19 1.94
CA GLY A 155 -38.72 -3.22 2.05
C GLY A 155 -37.38 -3.70 1.47
N SER A 156 -37.16 -3.49 0.17
CA SER A 156 -35.89 -3.84 -0.48
C SER A 156 -34.78 -2.86 -0.08
N LEU A 157 -33.84 -3.33 0.75
CA LEU A 157 -32.51 -2.75 0.88
C LEU A 157 -31.53 -3.71 0.17
N SER A 158 -31.17 -3.40 -1.06
CA SER A 158 -30.17 -4.16 -1.81
C SER A 158 -28.77 -3.78 -1.31
N ALA A 159 -28.20 -4.60 -0.44
CA ALA A 159 -26.76 -4.65 -0.23
C ALA A 159 -26.20 -5.73 -1.17
N GLU A 160 -25.51 -5.32 -2.22
CA GLU A 160 -24.81 -6.24 -3.11
C GLU A 160 -23.65 -6.86 -2.34
N TYR A 161 -23.78 -8.16 -2.06
CA TYR A 161 -22.78 -8.98 -1.39
C TYR A 161 -22.17 -9.90 -2.44
N SER A 162 -20.90 -9.65 -2.80
CA SER A 162 -20.15 -10.49 -3.75
C SER A 162 -19.14 -11.36 -3.00
N HIS A 163 -19.34 -12.68 -3.07
CA HIS A 163 -18.32 -13.65 -2.68
C HIS A 163 -17.38 -13.91 -3.85
N SER A 164 -16.07 -13.85 -3.63
CA SER A 164 -15.08 -14.46 -4.51
C SER A 164 -14.51 -15.71 -3.84
N TRP A 165 -14.74 -16.88 -4.44
CA TRP A 165 -14.05 -18.10 -4.08
C TRP A 165 -12.76 -18.18 -4.90
N GLU A 166 -11.62 -17.91 -4.25
CA GLU A 166 -10.31 -18.23 -4.82
C GLU A 166 -9.93 -19.66 -4.43
N ASN A 167 -9.59 -20.48 -5.42
CA ASN A 167 -9.08 -21.83 -5.23
C ASN A 167 -7.61 -21.86 -5.66
N SER A 168 -6.70 -21.61 -4.71
CA SER A 168 -5.26 -21.56 -4.99
C SER A 168 -4.59 -22.88 -4.62
N LYS A 169 -3.89 -23.50 -5.58
CA LYS A 169 -2.93 -24.59 -5.34
C LYS A 169 -1.54 -24.02 -5.57
N MET A 170 -0.61 -24.15 -4.61
CA MET A 170 0.80 -23.82 -4.84
C MET A 170 1.74 -24.90 -4.31
N HIS A 171 2.79 -25.12 -5.09
CA HIS A 171 3.86 -26.09 -4.94
C HIS A 171 5.16 -25.30 -4.83
N SER A 172 5.89 -25.40 -3.72
CA SER A 172 7.21 -24.78 -3.58
C SER A 172 8.29 -25.72 -4.12
N GLN A 173 8.72 -25.48 -5.36
CA GLN A 173 9.99 -26.02 -5.87
C GLN A 173 10.88 -24.86 -6.30
N SER A 174 11.89 -24.58 -5.48
CA SER A 174 13.00 -23.71 -5.82
C SER A 174 13.88 -24.39 -6.87
N THR A 175 13.64 -24.09 -8.14
CA THR A 175 14.63 -24.17 -9.22
C THR A 175 14.24 -23.14 -10.28
N GLY A 176 15.17 -22.24 -10.61
CA GLY A 176 14.95 -21.20 -11.61
C GLY A 176 14.79 -21.74 -13.03
N ASN A 177 13.77 -21.24 -13.72
CA ASN A 177 13.90 -20.47 -14.96
C ASN A 177 12.53 -19.91 -15.33
N ALA A 178 12.51 -18.63 -15.73
CA ALA A 178 11.31 -17.89 -16.04
C ALA A 178 10.73 -18.29 -17.42
N GLN A 179 9.41 -18.33 -17.51
CA GLN A 179 8.69 -17.98 -18.73
C GLN A 179 7.29 -17.48 -18.36
N ASP A 180 7.09 -16.17 -18.54
CA ASP A 180 5.87 -15.45 -18.18
C ASP A 180 4.70 -15.78 -19.11
N GLN A 181 3.57 -16.17 -18.51
CA GLN A 181 2.24 -15.89 -19.05
C GLN A 181 1.37 -15.35 -17.91
N SER A 182 0.94 -14.10 -18.08
CA SER A 182 0.22 -13.30 -17.11
C SER A 182 -1.18 -13.84 -16.81
N HIS A 183 -1.37 -14.38 -15.60
CA HIS A 183 -2.66 -14.44 -14.93
C HIS A 183 -2.57 -13.58 -13.66
N ASN A 184 -3.60 -12.75 -13.43
CA ASN A 184 -3.78 -12.01 -12.17
C ASN A 184 -4.03 -13.02 -11.04
N VAL A 185 -2.95 -13.51 -10.44
CA VAL A 185 -2.97 -14.28 -9.21
C VAL A 185 -2.75 -13.28 -8.07
N SER A 186 -3.71 -13.19 -7.15
CA SER A 186 -3.37 -12.66 -5.84
C SER A 186 -2.50 -13.74 -5.17
N ASP A 187 -1.19 -13.58 -5.29
CA ASP A 187 -0.22 -14.54 -4.76
C ASP A 187 -0.27 -14.49 -3.23
N GLY A 188 -1.11 -15.34 -2.66
CA GLY A 188 -1.04 -15.69 -1.25
C GLY A 188 0.13 -16.64 -1.05
N GLU A 189 1.31 -16.10 -0.74
CA GLU A 189 2.42 -16.90 -0.20
C GLU A 189 1.88 -17.67 1.02
N SER A 190 2.12 -18.98 1.16
CA SER A 190 1.78 -19.68 2.41
C SER A 190 3.00 -19.69 3.31
N MET A 191 3.01 -18.88 4.37
CA MET A 191 4.10 -18.87 5.35
C MET A 191 3.78 -19.84 6.49
N SER A 192 4.50 -20.96 6.57
CA SER A 192 4.55 -21.78 7.78
C SER A 192 5.71 -21.26 8.62
N ILE A 193 5.39 -20.73 9.80
CA ILE A 193 6.39 -20.31 10.78
C ILE A 193 6.54 -21.43 11.78
N LYS A 194 7.77 -21.93 11.91
CA LYS A 194 8.09 -22.94 12.91
C LYS A 194 7.78 -22.38 14.29
N ASP A 195 7.01 -23.14 15.07
CA ASP A 195 6.73 -22.88 16.49
C ASP A 195 5.94 -21.59 16.77
N TRP A 196 5.32 -21.01 15.75
CA TRP A 196 4.42 -19.85 15.85
C TRP A 196 3.14 -20.06 15.04
N SER A 197 2.06 -19.52 15.57
CA SER A 197 0.73 -19.45 14.98
C SER A 197 0.46 -18.03 14.50
N SER A 198 -0.34 -17.90 13.44
CA SER A 198 -0.82 -16.61 12.96
C SER A 198 -2.34 -16.62 12.85
N TYR A 199 -2.96 -15.52 13.26
CA TYR A 199 -4.39 -15.30 13.22
C TYR A 199 -4.65 -13.95 12.57
N GLY A 200 -5.53 -13.91 11.58
CA GLY A 200 -6.02 -12.67 10.97
C GLY A 200 -7.51 -12.54 11.21
N TYR A 201 -7.97 -11.38 11.66
CA TYR A 201 -9.39 -11.06 11.73
C TYR A 201 -9.66 -9.64 11.23
N LEU A 202 -10.92 -9.33 10.99
CA LEU A 202 -11.38 -8.03 10.48
C LEU A 202 -12.25 -7.34 11.52
N ASP A 203 -12.30 -6.02 11.44
CA ASP A 203 -13.27 -5.20 12.18
C ASP A 203 -14.72 -5.45 11.73
N ASP A 204 -15.68 -4.84 12.44
CA ASP A 204 -17.12 -5.06 12.22
C ASP A 204 -17.60 -4.69 10.81
N ILE A 205 -16.89 -3.78 10.13
CA ILE A 205 -17.17 -3.37 8.75
C ILE A 205 -16.34 -4.13 7.71
N ALA A 206 -15.53 -5.11 8.13
CA ALA A 206 -14.70 -5.96 7.29
C ALA A 206 -13.69 -5.21 6.39
N VAL A 207 -13.17 -4.07 6.86
CA VAL A 207 -12.22 -3.22 6.11
C VAL A 207 -10.82 -3.24 6.72
N ASN A 208 -10.73 -3.21 8.05
CA ASN A 208 -9.48 -3.03 8.76
C ASN A 208 -9.03 -4.37 9.39
N PRO A 209 -8.00 -5.02 8.85
CA PRO A 209 -7.47 -6.24 9.44
C PRO A 209 -6.64 -6.00 10.69
N THR A 210 -6.61 -7.01 11.54
CA THR A 210 -5.67 -7.18 12.63
C THR A 210 -5.03 -8.56 12.54
N TRP A 211 -3.71 -8.60 12.70
CA TRP A 211 -2.93 -9.83 12.79
C TRP A 211 -2.43 -10.05 14.21
N ILE A 212 -2.54 -11.29 14.66
CA ILE A 212 -1.96 -11.78 15.91
C ILE A 212 -1.00 -12.92 15.55
N TRP A 213 0.25 -12.77 15.93
CA TRP A 213 1.27 -13.81 15.86
C TRP A 213 1.55 -14.25 17.28
N GLY A 214 1.46 -15.54 17.55
CA GLY A 214 1.69 -16.08 18.88
C GLY A 214 2.53 -17.35 18.84
N GLN A 215 3.42 -17.50 19.80
CA GLN A 215 4.23 -18.70 19.95
C GLN A 215 3.38 -19.94 20.26
N SER A 216 3.64 -21.05 19.56
CA SER A 216 2.93 -22.34 19.68
C SER A 216 3.73 -23.41 20.42
N TYR A 217 5.06 -23.28 20.45
CA TYR A 217 5.98 -24.17 21.17
C TYR A 217 6.95 -23.34 22.04
N PRO A 218 7.31 -23.78 23.27
CA PRO A 218 6.93 -25.05 23.92
C PRO A 218 5.52 -25.06 24.52
N TRP A 219 4.90 -23.87 24.64
CA TRP A 219 3.50 -23.68 25.00
C TRP A 219 2.80 -22.80 23.97
N ASP A 220 1.49 -23.01 23.77
CA ASP A 220 0.68 -22.14 22.92
C ASP A 220 0.20 -20.95 23.75
N VAL A 221 0.79 -19.78 23.56
CA VAL A 221 0.48 -18.57 24.36
C VAL A 221 -0.86 -17.96 24.04
N ILE A 222 -1.46 -18.30 22.90
CA ILE A 222 -2.79 -17.82 22.54
C ILE A 222 -3.84 -18.70 23.20
N GLN A 223 -3.59 -20.00 23.28
CA GLN A 223 -4.47 -20.96 23.95
C GLN A 223 -4.32 -20.94 25.48
N TYR A 224 -3.10 -20.85 26.01
CA TYR A 224 -2.78 -20.95 27.43
C TYR A 224 -2.27 -19.61 27.97
N ASN A 225 -3.19 -18.66 28.18
CA ASN A 225 -2.89 -17.32 28.71
C ASN A 225 -3.66 -16.98 30.00
N GLN A 226 -4.34 -17.95 30.60
CA GLN A 226 -5.10 -17.72 31.83
C GLN A 226 -4.16 -17.68 33.04
N THR A 227 -4.37 -16.73 33.93
CA THR A 227 -3.54 -16.57 35.13
C THR A 227 -4.12 -17.33 36.32
N LYS A 228 -3.25 -17.93 37.14
CA LYS A 228 -3.62 -18.57 38.41
C LYS A 228 -3.76 -17.58 39.57
N ASP A 229 -2.90 -16.57 39.58
CA ASP A 229 -2.72 -15.62 40.69
C ASP A 229 -2.58 -14.16 40.20
N GLY A 230 -2.94 -13.88 38.95
CA GLY A 230 -2.76 -12.58 38.29
C GLY A 230 -1.37 -12.33 37.69
N THR A 231 -0.38 -13.22 37.92
CA THR A 231 0.99 -13.08 37.39
C THR A 231 1.48 -14.33 36.66
N THR A 232 1.26 -15.50 37.26
CA THR A 232 1.66 -16.81 36.76
C THR A 232 0.57 -17.41 35.89
N ILE A 233 0.94 -17.94 34.73
CA ILE A 233 0.04 -18.66 33.81
C ILE A 233 -0.25 -20.05 34.36
N ASP A 234 -1.53 -20.42 34.37
CA ASP A 234 -1.97 -21.76 34.74
C ASP A 234 -1.80 -22.72 33.55
N LEU A 235 -0.79 -23.58 33.64
CA LEU A 235 -0.47 -24.52 32.58
C LEU A 235 -0.91 -25.94 32.90
N PRO A 236 -1.52 -26.65 31.95
CA PRO A 236 -1.70 -28.09 32.06
C PRO A 236 -0.36 -28.82 32.22
N THR A 237 -0.35 -29.93 32.97
CA THR A 237 0.87 -30.72 33.24
C THR A 237 1.59 -31.12 31.95
N PHE A 238 0.86 -31.53 30.91
CA PHE A 238 1.48 -31.92 29.63
C PHE A 238 2.20 -30.77 28.91
N VAL A 239 1.86 -29.51 29.19
CA VAL A 239 2.58 -28.33 28.67
C VAL A 239 3.79 -28.04 29.55
N GLN A 240 3.65 -28.17 30.87
CA GLN A 240 4.77 -28.07 31.81
C GLN A 240 5.86 -29.10 31.48
N ASP A 241 5.48 -30.34 31.17
CA ASP A 241 6.42 -31.41 30.79
C ASP A 241 7.17 -31.11 29.47
N ARG A 242 6.64 -30.23 28.60
CA ARG A 242 7.34 -29.75 27.39
C ARG A 242 8.30 -28.61 27.65
N LEU A 243 8.20 -27.97 28.82
CA LEU A 243 9.04 -26.86 29.24
C LEU A 243 10.27 -27.34 30.04
N VAL A 244 10.29 -28.60 30.49
CA VAL A 244 11.40 -29.17 31.29
C VAL A 244 11.90 -30.50 30.75
N ASN A 245 13.19 -30.76 31.00
CA ASN A 245 13.80 -32.08 30.89
C ASN A 245 14.68 -32.33 32.11
N GLY A 246 14.16 -33.05 33.11
CA GLY A 246 14.81 -33.19 34.41
C GLY A 246 14.86 -31.84 35.15
N SER A 247 16.07 -31.38 35.50
CA SER A 247 16.30 -30.08 36.12
C SER A 247 16.55 -28.94 35.12
N LEU A 248 16.53 -29.23 33.82
CA LEU A 248 16.81 -28.26 32.76
C LEU A 248 15.52 -27.68 32.22
N ILE A 249 15.54 -26.38 31.93
CA ILE A 249 14.45 -25.72 31.23
C ILE A 249 14.73 -25.72 29.72
N LEU A 250 13.73 -26.10 28.94
CA LEU A 250 13.81 -26.11 27.49
C LEU A 250 13.56 -24.69 26.95
N PRO A 251 14.31 -24.25 25.93
CA PRO A 251 14.19 -22.89 25.40
C PRO A 251 12.81 -22.60 24.80
N PRO A 252 12.44 -21.31 24.70
CA PRO A 252 11.30 -20.89 23.89
C PRO A 252 11.57 -21.19 22.40
N SER A 253 10.65 -20.78 21.53
CA SER A 253 10.85 -20.93 20.09
C SER A 253 12.15 -20.24 19.63
N GLN A 254 12.75 -20.76 18.56
CA GLN A 254 13.98 -20.18 17.99
C GLN A 254 13.78 -18.72 17.58
N LEU A 255 12.60 -18.36 17.07
CA LEU A 255 12.28 -16.97 16.72
C LEU A 255 12.18 -16.06 17.95
N SER A 256 11.66 -16.56 19.07
CA SER A 256 11.70 -15.82 20.33
C SER A 256 13.14 -15.58 20.82
N MET A 257 14.08 -16.46 20.45
CA MET A 257 15.50 -16.31 20.81
C MET A 257 16.32 -15.48 19.82
N PHE A 258 15.94 -15.44 18.53
CA PHE A 258 16.70 -14.73 17.49
C PHE A 258 16.10 -13.37 17.15
N GLY A 259 14.82 -13.15 17.48
CA GLY A 259 14.03 -12.02 17.06
C GLY A 259 12.92 -12.42 16.10
N LEU A 260 11.88 -11.58 16.06
CA LEU A 260 10.71 -11.77 15.21
C LEU A 260 10.89 -11.03 13.90
N ASP A 261 10.41 -11.63 12.83
CA ASP A 261 10.35 -11.04 11.50
C ASP A 261 9.11 -11.56 10.78
N PHE A 262 8.02 -10.82 10.90
CA PHE A 262 6.73 -11.22 10.38
C PHE A 262 6.28 -10.29 9.26
N THR A 263 5.76 -10.90 8.20
CA THR A 263 5.24 -10.20 7.03
C THR A 263 3.73 -10.40 6.97
N MET A 264 3.02 -9.29 6.82
CA MET A 264 1.58 -9.23 6.61
C MET A 264 1.26 -8.38 5.39
N GLN A 265 0.11 -8.61 4.79
CA GLN A 265 -0.32 -7.88 3.61
C GLN A 265 -1.83 -7.72 3.60
N ALA A 266 -2.31 -6.60 3.07
CA ALA A 266 -3.72 -6.35 2.81
C ALA A 266 -3.88 -5.61 1.48
N ALA A 267 -4.97 -5.88 0.77
CA ALA A 267 -5.28 -5.23 -0.50
C ALA A 267 -6.71 -4.70 -0.49
N TRP A 268 -6.88 -3.41 -0.78
CA TRP A 268 -8.18 -2.75 -0.81
C TRP A 268 -8.51 -2.23 -2.20
N ARG A 269 -9.79 -2.25 -2.54
CA ARG A 269 -10.36 -1.52 -3.67
C ARG A 269 -11.13 -0.33 -3.12
N MET A 270 -10.77 0.86 -3.58
CA MET A 270 -11.34 2.15 -3.17
C MET A 270 -12.10 2.74 -4.34
N GLU A 271 -13.40 2.97 -4.18
CA GLU A 271 -14.29 3.50 -5.21
C GLU A 271 -14.86 4.86 -4.78
N PHE A 272 -15.03 5.77 -5.73
CA PHE A 272 -15.54 7.13 -5.46
C PHE A 272 -16.90 7.35 -6.16
N PRO A 273 -17.98 6.71 -5.68
CA PRO A 273 -19.27 6.70 -6.38
C PRO A 273 -19.94 8.08 -6.44
N LYS A 274 -19.63 8.96 -5.48
CA LYS A 274 -20.12 10.36 -5.46
C LYS A 274 -19.24 11.32 -6.28
N GLY A 275 -18.22 10.79 -6.97
CA GLY A 275 -17.17 11.57 -7.60
C GLY A 275 -16.08 12.01 -6.62
N ILE A 276 -15.08 12.67 -7.16
CA ILE A 276 -13.92 13.21 -6.44
C ILE A 276 -14.03 14.73 -6.51
N SER A 277 -13.81 15.44 -5.40
CA SER A 277 -13.86 16.92 -5.37
C SER A 277 -12.57 17.56 -4.84
N VAL A 278 -11.72 16.77 -4.21
CA VAL A 278 -10.36 17.13 -3.77
C VAL A 278 -9.43 15.95 -4.04
N ASP A 279 -8.11 16.16 -3.98
CA ASP A 279 -7.15 15.08 -4.17
C ASP A 279 -7.44 13.88 -3.28
N GLU A 280 -7.62 12.72 -3.90
CA GLU A 280 -7.86 11.45 -3.24
C GLU A 280 -6.61 11.00 -2.47
N THR A 281 -6.71 11.07 -1.15
CA THR A 281 -5.61 10.77 -0.26
C THR A 281 -5.94 9.60 0.66
N LEU A 282 -4.91 8.82 0.95
CA LEU A 282 -4.95 7.71 1.88
C LEU A 282 -3.82 7.84 2.89
N SER A 283 -4.13 7.65 4.16
CA SER A 283 -3.14 7.34 5.19
C SER A 283 -3.62 6.12 5.98
N ILE A 284 -2.68 5.41 6.59
CA ILE A 284 -2.96 4.25 7.44
C ILE A 284 -2.35 4.48 8.80
N ASP A 285 -3.18 4.43 9.84
CA ASP A 285 -2.69 4.37 11.22
C ASP A 285 -2.39 2.92 11.57
N PHE A 286 -1.24 2.69 12.18
CA PHE A 286 -0.80 1.39 12.66
C PHE A 286 -0.71 1.40 14.19
N ALA A 287 -1.09 0.29 14.80
CA ALA A 287 -0.79 0.01 16.20
C ALA A 287 -0.15 -1.38 16.27
N THR A 288 1.05 -1.44 16.85
CA THR A 288 1.81 -2.68 17.04
C THR A 288 2.08 -2.89 18.52
N SER A 289 1.73 -4.05 19.04
CA SER A 289 1.98 -4.44 20.43
C SER A 289 2.83 -5.70 20.47
N CYS A 290 3.91 -5.68 21.25
CA CYS A 290 4.76 -6.85 21.49
C CYS A 290 4.70 -7.23 22.96
N TYR A 291 4.21 -8.44 23.22
CA TYR A 291 4.13 -9.03 24.56
C TYR A 291 5.29 -9.99 24.74
N THR A 292 5.91 -9.91 25.91
CA THR A 292 6.97 -10.83 26.31
C THR A 292 6.44 -11.91 27.26
N ALA A 293 7.10 -13.06 27.27
CA ALA A 293 6.84 -14.12 28.23
C ALA A 293 8.14 -14.53 28.92
N SER A 294 8.00 -15.21 30.05
CA SER A 294 9.11 -15.82 30.78
C SER A 294 8.71 -17.20 31.28
N HIS A 295 9.66 -18.11 31.41
CA HIS A 295 9.45 -19.36 32.13
C HIS A 295 10.72 -19.82 32.83
N GLN A 296 10.55 -20.47 33.98
CA GLN A 296 11.64 -20.90 34.85
C GLN A 296 11.29 -22.16 35.64
N SER A 297 12.32 -22.90 36.04
CA SER A 297 12.16 -24.01 36.98
C SER A 297 11.94 -23.48 38.40
N ASN A 298 10.96 -24.02 39.12
CA ASN A 298 10.74 -23.70 40.53
C ASN A 298 11.05 -24.90 41.46
N GLY A 299 11.87 -25.85 40.99
CA GLY A 299 12.32 -27.03 41.74
C GLY A 299 11.35 -28.22 41.70
N SER A 300 10.04 -28.00 41.64
CA SER A 300 9.02 -29.06 41.53
C SER A 300 8.17 -29.01 40.25
N GLY A 301 8.37 -27.99 39.41
CA GLY A 301 7.67 -27.79 38.15
C GLY A 301 8.16 -26.55 37.40
N VAL A 302 7.27 -25.96 36.60
CA VAL A 302 7.55 -24.76 35.79
C VAL A 302 6.65 -23.62 36.24
N SER A 303 7.25 -22.46 36.46
CA SER A 303 6.53 -21.19 36.58
C SER A 303 6.72 -20.42 35.29
N ALA A 304 5.63 -19.91 34.73
CA ALA A 304 5.68 -19.16 33.50
C ALA A 304 4.74 -17.95 33.56
N THR A 305 5.13 -16.86 32.92
CA THR A 305 4.45 -15.57 32.96
C THR A 305 4.28 -15.04 31.54
N LEU A 306 3.19 -14.30 31.31
CA LEU A 306 2.94 -13.52 30.10
C LEU A 306 2.70 -12.08 30.52
N GLN A 307 3.36 -11.15 29.85
CA GLN A 307 3.24 -9.73 30.13
C GLN A 307 1.79 -9.25 29.97
N SER A 308 1.35 -8.37 30.87
CA SER A 308 0.02 -7.77 30.77
C SER A 308 -0.05 -6.76 29.61
N ALA A 309 -1.25 -6.46 29.13
CA ALA A 309 -1.44 -5.42 28.10
C ALA A 309 -0.97 -4.02 28.53
N LYS A 310 -0.94 -3.75 29.84
CA LYS A 310 -0.46 -2.48 30.39
C LYS A 310 1.05 -2.33 30.26
N ASP A 311 1.77 -3.43 30.39
CA ASP A 311 3.24 -3.41 30.44
C ASP A 311 3.86 -3.75 29.08
N ALA A 312 3.09 -4.30 28.14
CA ALA A 312 3.53 -4.62 26.80
C ALA A 312 4.10 -3.41 26.07
N ASN A 313 5.09 -3.64 25.20
CA ASN A 313 5.59 -2.59 24.33
C ASN A 313 4.53 -2.25 23.30
N ASN A 314 4.04 -1.02 23.29
CA ASN A 314 2.98 -0.56 22.40
C ASN A 314 3.49 0.58 21.55
N GLY A 315 3.46 0.47 20.22
CA GLY A 315 3.88 1.54 19.33
C GLY A 315 2.78 1.92 18.36
N ARG A 316 2.51 3.22 18.24
CA ARG A 316 1.59 3.81 17.25
C ARG A 316 2.34 4.70 16.28
N TYR A 317 2.04 4.54 15.00
CA TYR A 317 2.63 5.34 13.92
C TYR A 317 1.66 5.42 12.75
N ALA A 318 1.83 6.41 11.89
CA ALA A 318 1.00 6.61 10.71
C ALA A 318 1.86 6.57 9.45
N SER A 319 1.29 6.09 8.35
CA SER A 319 1.93 6.25 7.04
C SER A 319 1.99 7.73 6.66
N THR A 320 2.86 8.06 5.71
CA THR A 320 2.70 9.32 4.98
C THR A 320 1.38 9.31 4.21
N THR A 321 0.86 10.51 3.92
CA THR A 321 -0.35 10.66 3.12
C THR A 321 -0.03 10.36 1.66
N LEU A 322 -0.58 9.26 1.14
CA LEU A 322 -0.45 8.84 -0.25
C LEU A 322 -1.49 9.56 -1.11
N ASN A 323 -1.06 10.25 -2.16
CA ASN A 323 -1.96 10.74 -3.21
C ASN A 323 -2.21 9.60 -4.22
N LEU A 324 -3.44 9.06 -4.23
CA LEU A 324 -3.71 7.84 -4.99
C LEU A 324 -3.55 8.03 -6.50
N SER A 325 -3.93 9.18 -7.07
CA SER A 325 -3.75 9.41 -8.51
C SER A 325 -2.28 9.54 -8.89
N GLU A 326 -1.48 10.27 -8.11
CA GLU A 326 -0.06 10.47 -8.41
C GLU A 326 0.70 9.12 -8.39
N TYR A 327 0.49 8.30 -7.37
CA TYR A 327 1.10 6.97 -7.29
C TYR A 327 0.54 6.01 -8.34
N ALA A 328 -0.71 6.18 -8.77
CA ALA A 328 -1.31 5.32 -9.79
C ALA A 328 -1.00 5.70 -11.23
N LEU A 329 -0.30 6.81 -11.50
CA LEU A 329 0.11 7.18 -12.85
C LEU A 329 1.00 6.10 -13.47
N ASN A 330 0.68 5.71 -14.70
CA ASN A 330 1.53 4.90 -15.55
C ASN A 330 2.75 5.71 -15.95
N PRO A 331 3.95 5.10 -15.95
CA PRO A 331 5.11 5.80 -16.47
C PRO A 331 5.02 5.96 -17.98
N LEU A 332 5.64 7.03 -18.48
CA LEU A 332 5.86 7.24 -19.90
C LEU A 332 6.70 6.07 -20.41
N SER A 333 6.24 5.41 -21.48
CA SER A 333 6.95 4.32 -22.11
C SER A 333 6.95 4.51 -23.62
N GLY A 334 8.12 4.34 -24.24
CA GLY A 334 8.37 4.65 -25.66
C GLY A 334 7.63 3.78 -26.68
N ALA A 335 6.79 2.83 -26.26
CA ALA A 335 6.18 1.84 -27.15
C ALA A 335 4.83 2.25 -27.77
N ALA A 336 4.19 3.33 -27.34
CA ALA A 336 2.87 3.70 -27.86
C ALA A 336 2.83 5.13 -28.42
N ARG A 337 3.06 5.26 -29.73
CA ARG A 337 2.59 6.38 -30.56
C ARG A 337 1.06 6.63 -30.43
N GLN A 338 0.32 5.77 -29.73
CA GLN A 338 -1.12 5.85 -29.49
C GLN A 338 -1.50 6.20 -28.03
N GLY A 339 -0.54 6.42 -27.13
CA GLY A 339 -0.77 6.70 -25.70
C GLY A 339 -0.12 8.00 -25.22
N ALA A 340 -0.12 9.05 -26.06
CA ALA A 340 0.53 10.31 -25.78
C ALA A 340 0.10 10.84 -24.39
N ALA A 341 1.09 11.17 -23.56
CA ALA A 341 0.89 11.86 -22.30
C ALA A 341 0.41 13.29 -22.59
N ALA A 342 -0.85 13.41 -22.95
CA ALA A 342 -1.46 14.60 -23.50
C ALA A 342 -2.84 14.82 -22.89
N ILE A 343 -3.15 16.09 -22.65
CA ILE A 343 -4.42 16.55 -22.14
C ILE A 343 -4.88 17.69 -23.03
N GLY A 344 -6.00 17.50 -23.72
CA GLY A 344 -6.79 18.59 -24.31
C GLY A 344 -7.89 18.99 -23.33
N PHE A 345 -7.92 20.26 -22.92
CA PHE A 345 -8.81 20.72 -21.86
C PHE A 345 -10.26 20.95 -22.31
N LEU A 346 -10.54 20.93 -23.61
CA LEU A 346 -11.92 20.90 -24.15
C LEU A 346 -12.49 19.49 -24.32
N ALA A 347 -11.63 18.48 -24.50
CA ALA A 347 -12.02 17.14 -24.93
C ALA A 347 -11.99 16.09 -23.82
N ASN A 348 -11.22 16.33 -22.75
CA ASN A 348 -11.03 15.37 -21.68
C ASN A 348 -11.84 15.75 -20.43
N PRO A 349 -12.57 14.80 -19.82
CA PRO A 349 -13.29 15.08 -18.60
C PRO A 349 -12.29 15.30 -17.46
N PHE A 350 -12.43 16.43 -16.77
CA PHE A 350 -11.75 16.66 -15.51
C PHE A 350 -12.14 15.57 -14.50
N THR A 351 -11.20 15.20 -13.62
CA THR A 351 -11.53 14.44 -12.40
C THR A 351 -12.46 15.29 -11.52
N PHE A 352 -12.14 16.58 -11.38
CA PHE A 352 -13.06 17.61 -10.94
C PHE A 352 -12.72 18.92 -11.66
N PRO A 353 -13.71 19.57 -12.31
CA PRO A 353 -13.47 20.81 -13.03
C PRO A 353 -13.35 22.00 -12.06
N PRO A 354 -12.71 23.10 -12.47
CA PRO A 354 -12.78 24.32 -11.69
C PRO A 354 -14.21 24.87 -11.74
N THR A 355 -14.82 25.07 -10.57
CA THR A 355 -16.19 25.62 -10.44
C THR A 355 -16.20 27.14 -10.30
N SER A 356 -15.05 27.74 -10.01
CA SER A 356 -14.81 29.18 -9.94
C SER A 356 -13.32 29.46 -10.17
N ALA A 357 -12.95 30.72 -10.37
CA ALA A 357 -11.55 31.10 -10.61
C ALA A 357 -10.61 30.69 -9.46
N ASP A 358 -11.08 30.61 -8.21
CA ASP A 358 -10.25 30.17 -7.07
C ASP A 358 -10.39 28.67 -6.77
N ALA A 359 -11.32 27.97 -7.41
CA ALA A 359 -11.52 26.55 -7.21
C ALA A 359 -10.31 25.75 -7.75
N SER A 360 -9.96 24.70 -7.02
CA SER A 360 -8.97 23.74 -7.52
C SER A 360 -9.61 22.89 -8.62
N PHE A 361 -8.78 22.45 -9.56
CA PHE A 361 -9.15 21.46 -10.56
C PHE A 361 -8.11 20.35 -10.60
N LYS A 362 -8.54 19.20 -11.11
CA LYS A 362 -7.64 18.12 -11.49
C LYS A 362 -8.12 17.42 -12.74
N ILE A 363 -7.18 17.10 -13.61
CA ILE A 363 -7.40 16.30 -14.79
C ILE A 363 -6.27 15.29 -14.93
N VAL A 364 -6.62 14.08 -15.37
CA VAL A 364 -5.66 13.03 -15.68
C VAL A 364 -5.88 12.63 -17.13
N SER A 365 -4.79 12.52 -17.89
CA SER A 365 -4.80 12.05 -19.27
C SER A 365 -5.54 10.72 -19.43
N PRO A 366 -6.17 10.46 -20.59
CA PRO A 366 -6.84 9.20 -20.87
C PRO A 366 -5.95 7.96 -20.72
N SER A 367 -4.66 8.10 -21.03
CA SER A 367 -3.61 7.08 -20.86
C SER A 367 -3.13 6.90 -19.41
N ASN A 368 -3.65 7.70 -18.48
CA ASN A 368 -3.29 7.68 -17.06
C ASN A 368 -1.79 7.85 -16.82
N ASN A 369 -1.09 8.65 -17.62
CA ASN A 369 0.38 8.83 -17.53
C ASN A 369 0.82 10.30 -17.34
N LEU A 370 -0.15 11.21 -17.31
CA LEU A 370 0.02 12.64 -17.07
C LEU A 370 -1.15 13.15 -16.22
N GLN A 371 -0.85 13.90 -15.17
CA GLN A 371 -1.82 14.60 -14.34
C GLN A 371 -1.53 16.10 -14.35
N VAL A 372 -2.58 16.92 -14.43
CA VAL A 372 -2.50 18.36 -14.23
C VAL A 372 -3.49 18.77 -13.15
N SER A 373 -3.00 19.51 -12.15
CA SER A 373 -3.81 20.06 -11.06
C SER A 373 -3.48 21.53 -10.87
N GLY A 374 -4.43 22.37 -10.51
CA GLY A 374 -4.15 23.79 -10.28
C GLY A 374 -5.37 24.56 -9.82
N SER A 375 -5.27 25.88 -9.84
CA SER A 375 -6.38 26.81 -9.62
C SER A 375 -6.12 28.10 -10.42
N GLY A 376 -7.13 28.99 -10.50
CA GLY A 376 -7.00 30.23 -11.27
C GLY A 376 -7.63 30.18 -12.67
N PHE A 377 -8.18 29.05 -13.08
CA PHE A 377 -8.70 28.81 -14.43
C PHE A 377 -10.20 28.47 -14.39
N ASP A 378 -10.90 28.76 -15.48
CA ASP A 378 -12.27 28.31 -15.71
C ASP A 378 -12.34 26.91 -16.34
N SER A 379 -13.55 26.43 -16.63
CA SER A 379 -13.79 25.08 -17.17
C SER A 379 -13.17 24.81 -18.54
N VAL A 380 -12.76 25.86 -19.26
CA VAL A 380 -12.08 25.75 -20.57
C VAL A 380 -10.62 26.16 -20.46
N MET A 381 -10.07 26.18 -19.24
CA MET A 381 -8.68 26.55 -18.95
C MET A 381 -8.29 27.94 -19.42
N THR A 382 -9.24 28.87 -19.33
CA THR A 382 -8.99 30.30 -19.50
C THR A 382 -8.89 30.98 -18.13
N THR A 383 -8.00 31.95 -18.02
CA THR A 383 -7.87 32.81 -16.83
C THR A 383 -7.90 34.27 -17.25
N THR A 384 -8.55 35.11 -16.43
CA THR A 384 -8.38 36.56 -16.44
C THR A 384 -7.62 36.93 -15.18
N PHE A 385 -6.42 37.49 -15.32
CA PHE A 385 -5.50 37.61 -14.18
C PHE A 385 -6.00 38.67 -13.18
N SER A 386 -6.48 38.22 -12.02
CA SER A 386 -6.57 39.04 -10.80
C SER A 386 -5.30 38.92 -9.94
N LYS A 387 -4.57 37.80 -10.10
CA LYS A 387 -3.30 37.42 -9.49
C LYS A 387 -2.62 36.38 -10.39
N PRO A 388 -1.31 36.11 -10.24
CA PRO A 388 -0.67 34.98 -10.90
C PRO A 388 -1.39 33.66 -10.57
N VAL A 389 -1.52 32.79 -11.56
CA VAL A 389 -2.19 31.49 -11.41
C VAL A 389 -1.17 30.36 -11.52
N LYS A 390 -1.47 29.21 -10.92
CA LYS A 390 -0.53 28.08 -10.85
C LYS A 390 -1.19 26.79 -11.25
N LEU A 391 -0.46 26.00 -12.02
CA LEU A 391 -0.76 24.61 -12.26
C LEU A 391 0.48 23.76 -12.04
N ARG A 392 0.24 22.49 -11.76
CA ARG A 392 1.24 21.49 -11.44
C ARG A 392 1.01 20.31 -12.38
N VAL A 393 2.06 19.96 -13.12
CA VAL A 393 2.11 18.86 -14.07
C VAL A 393 2.90 17.72 -13.42
N ILE A 394 2.34 16.52 -13.42
CA ILE A 394 2.96 15.33 -12.81
C ILE A 394 2.95 14.18 -13.81
N PHE A 395 4.10 13.53 -13.97
CA PHE A 395 4.30 12.35 -14.83
C PHE A 395 5.44 11.50 -14.28
N LYS A 396 5.62 10.28 -14.81
CA LYS A 396 6.71 9.39 -14.41
C LYS A 396 7.56 8.96 -15.59
N VAL A 397 8.88 8.91 -15.42
CA VAL A 397 9.84 8.52 -16.45
C VAL A 397 10.50 7.20 -16.07
N THR A 398 10.62 6.27 -17.02
CA THR A 398 11.22 4.94 -16.77
C THR A 398 12.73 4.88 -16.94
N ASP A 399 13.30 5.77 -17.74
CA ASP A 399 14.65 5.65 -18.23
C ASP A 399 15.45 6.95 -18.08
N THR A 400 16.70 6.89 -18.53
CA THR A 400 17.66 7.99 -18.50
C THR A 400 18.16 8.34 -19.90
N SER A 401 17.65 7.66 -20.93
CA SER A 401 18.18 7.74 -22.30
C SER A 401 17.28 8.54 -23.22
N ASP A 402 15.98 8.46 -23.01
CA ASP A 402 14.99 8.99 -23.93
C ASP A 402 14.87 10.50 -23.71
N ASN A 403 14.75 11.25 -24.79
CA ASN A 403 14.57 12.70 -24.73
C ASN A 403 13.10 13.03 -24.47
N TYR A 404 12.87 14.12 -23.76
CA TYR A 404 11.53 14.53 -23.36
C TYR A 404 11.36 16.03 -23.50
N SER A 405 10.18 16.44 -23.98
CA SER A 405 9.80 17.86 -24.06
C SER A 405 8.41 18.07 -23.47
N LEU A 406 8.22 19.21 -22.79
CA LEU A 406 6.90 19.72 -22.44
C LEU A 406 6.39 20.56 -23.60
N VAL A 407 5.28 20.16 -24.20
CA VAL A 407 4.61 20.88 -25.29
C VAL A 407 3.33 21.50 -24.76
N LEU A 408 3.17 22.80 -24.99
CA LEU A 408 2.03 23.60 -24.56
C LEU A 408 1.35 24.19 -25.78
N MET A 409 0.03 24.07 -25.88
CA MET A 409 -0.79 24.81 -26.84
C MET A 409 -1.59 25.88 -26.08
N HIS A 410 -1.28 27.15 -26.33
CA HIS A 410 -1.76 28.27 -25.52
C HIS A 410 -1.71 29.61 -26.26
N TRP A 411 -2.43 30.60 -25.74
CA TRP A 411 -2.50 31.95 -26.31
C TRP A 411 -3.01 32.98 -25.30
N ILE A 412 -2.80 34.26 -25.63
CA ILE A 412 -3.46 35.37 -24.94
C ILE A 412 -4.80 35.72 -25.59
N GLY A 413 -5.72 36.29 -24.82
CA GLY A 413 -7.02 36.73 -25.32
C GLY A 413 -6.92 37.95 -26.24
N ASN A 414 -7.99 38.23 -26.98
CA ASN A 414 -8.06 39.43 -27.84
C ASN A 414 -7.84 40.71 -27.01
N GLN A 415 -6.97 41.59 -27.51
CA GLN A 415 -6.59 42.84 -26.84
C GLN A 415 -5.98 42.64 -25.44
N SER A 416 -5.45 41.45 -25.15
CA SER A 416 -4.73 41.18 -23.91
C SER A 416 -3.26 41.59 -24.00
N SER A 417 -2.65 41.93 -22.86
CA SER A 417 -1.19 42.09 -22.80
C SER A 417 -0.52 40.72 -22.76
N ALA A 418 0.78 40.70 -23.07
CA ALA A 418 1.59 39.48 -22.98
C ALA A 418 1.65 38.91 -21.55
N CYS A 419 1.84 37.60 -21.46
CA CYS A 419 2.06 36.90 -20.20
C CYS A 419 3.37 36.08 -20.23
N THR A 420 3.78 35.65 -19.05
CA THR A 420 4.94 34.77 -18.83
C THR A 420 4.48 33.50 -18.14
N LEU A 421 5.03 32.37 -18.57
CA LEU A 421 4.93 31.09 -17.88
C LEU A 421 6.29 30.82 -17.26
N THR A 422 6.36 30.85 -15.93
CA THR A 422 7.52 30.38 -15.19
C THR A 422 7.36 28.89 -14.91
N CYS A 423 8.16 28.05 -15.57
CA CYS A 423 8.17 26.61 -15.41
C CYS A 423 9.28 26.21 -14.42
N THR A 424 8.92 25.65 -13.27
CA THR A 424 9.86 25.13 -12.27
C THR A 424 9.83 23.61 -12.27
N ILE A 425 10.90 22.98 -12.73
CA ILE A 425 11.02 21.52 -12.89
C ILE A 425 11.71 20.94 -11.64
N ASN A 426 11.03 20.00 -10.99
CA ASN A 426 11.50 19.28 -9.80
C ASN A 426 12.04 20.21 -8.68
N GLN A 427 11.48 21.43 -8.58
CA GLN A 427 11.90 22.50 -7.65
C GLN A 427 13.38 22.94 -7.78
N LYS A 428 14.06 22.55 -8.86
CA LYS A 428 15.50 22.79 -9.05
C LYS A 428 15.79 23.70 -10.23
N TRP A 429 15.10 23.46 -11.34
CA TRP A 429 15.37 24.15 -12.60
C TRP A 429 14.21 25.07 -12.92
N LYS A 430 14.52 26.24 -13.47
CA LYS A 430 13.52 27.25 -13.80
C LYS A 430 13.75 27.75 -15.22
N ASP A 431 12.68 27.75 -16.00
CA ASP A 431 12.64 28.35 -17.33
C ASP A 431 11.44 29.29 -17.46
N VAL A 432 11.48 30.21 -18.42
CA VAL A 432 10.46 31.22 -18.64
C VAL A 432 10.06 31.23 -20.12
N ILE A 433 8.79 30.96 -20.39
CA ILE A 433 8.19 31.05 -21.72
C ILE A 433 7.40 32.37 -21.80
N TYR A 434 7.59 33.11 -22.88
CA TYR A 434 6.87 34.37 -23.16
C TYR A 434 5.73 34.13 -24.15
N VAL A 435 4.55 34.71 -23.88
CA VAL A 435 3.35 34.53 -24.71
C VAL A 435 2.78 35.88 -25.11
N ASP A 436 2.78 36.17 -26.40
CA ASP A 436 2.34 37.46 -26.95
C ASP A 436 1.38 37.34 -28.14
N LYS A 437 0.98 36.12 -28.52
CA LYS A 437 0.13 35.86 -29.68
C LYS A 437 -1.28 35.46 -29.27
N THR A 438 -2.26 35.99 -30.01
CA THR A 438 -3.66 35.55 -29.94
C THR A 438 -3.86 34.23 -30.69
N GLU A 439 -5.00 33.59 -30.47
CA GLU A 439 -5.40 32.39 -31.21
C GLU A 439 -5.35 32.59 -32.73
N GLY A 440 -4.83 31.60 -33.47
CA GLY A 440 -4.91 31.55 -34.93
C GLY A 440 -3.86 32.38 -35.69
N GLN A 441 -2.92 33.03 -35.00
CA GLN A 441 -1.87 33.83 -35.65
C GLN A 441 -0.65 33.04 -36.17
N GLY A 442 -0.84 31.78 -36.58
CA GLY A 442 0.16 30.93 -37.24
C GLY A 442 0.43 29.60 -36.53
N GLY A 443 0.66 28.52 -37.28
CA GLY A 443 0.63 27.14 -36.79
C GLY A 443 1.62 26.79 -35.65
N GLN A 444 2.77 27.47 -35.58
CA GLN A 444 3.76 27.29 -34.49
C GLN A 444 3.69 28.39 -33.43
N ASN A 445 2.98 29.49 -33.67
CA ASN A 445 2.99 30.68 -32.81
C ASN A 445 2.13 30.53 -31.54
N ASN A 446 1.24 29.52 -31.51
CA ASN A 446 0.43 29.17 -30.34
C ASN A 446 0.92 27.87 -29.68
N VAL A 447 2.10 27.38 -30.05
CA VAL A 447 2.74 26.20 -29.47
C VAL A 447 4.07 26.62 -28.87
N SER A 448 4.30 26.25 -27.62
CA SER A 448 5.62 26.36 -26.99
C SER A 448 6.13 25.00 -26.61
N GLU A 449 7.43 24.80 -26.78
CA GLU A 449 8.12 23.58 -26.44
C GLU A 449 9.26 23.92 -25.47
N LEU A 450 9.35 23.13 -24.41
CA LEU A 450 10.41 23.20 -23.41
C LEU A 450 11.08 21.84 -23.35
N GLU A 451 12.30 21.74 -23.88
CA GLU A 451 13.13 20.54 -23.75
C GLU A 451 13.39 20.29 -22.24
N LEU A 452 13.03 19.09 -21.77
CA LEU A 452 13.21 18.65 -20.39
C LEU A 452 14.45 17.77 -20.22
N ARG A 453 14.80 17.04 -21.28
CA ARG A 453 16.00 16.22 -21.36
C ARG A 453 16.47 16.13 -22.79
N ASN A 454 17.75 16.42 -22.97
CA ASN A 454 18.52 16.21 -24.19
C ASN A 454 19.85 15.54 -23.83
N THR A 455 19.96 14.24 -24.11
CA THR A 455 21.13 13.42 -23.76
C THR A 455 22.25 13.45 -24.80
N ASP A 456 22.09 14.21 -25.89
CA ASP A 456 23.14 14.38 -26.89
C ASP A 456 24.30 15.19 -26.32
N PHE A 457 25.36 14.49 -25.91
CA PHE A 457 26.58 15.08 -25.36
C PHE A 457 27.34 15.98 -26.35
N THR A 458 26.97 15.98 -27.63
CA THR A 458 27.52 16.88 -28.65
C THR A 458 26.68 18.14 -28.85
N SER A 459 25.46 18.16 -28.32
CA SER A 459 24.56 19.31 -28.39
C SER A 459 24.97 20.39 -27.38
N ILE A 460 24.95 21.65 -27.83
CA ILE A 460 25.06 22.80 -26.92
C ILE A 460 23.87 22.87 -25.94
N ASN A 461 22.77 22.21 -26.30
CA ASN A 461 21.57 22.08 -25.47
C ASN A 461 21.60 20.80 -24.64
N PHE A 462 22.75 20.20 -24.32
CA PHE A 462 22.77 19.08 -23.38
C PHE A 462 22.21 19.48 -22.01
N HIS A 463 21.15 18.81 -21.58
CA HIS A 463 20.57 18.99 -20.25
C HIS A 463 19.75 17.77 -19.82
N ASP A 464 19.66 17.55 -18.51
CA ASP A 464 18.78 16.55 -17.93
C ASP A 464 18.13 17.11 -16.66
N TYR A 465 16.87 17.54 -16.78
CA TYR A 465 16.10 18.07 -15.67
C TYR A 465 15.25 16.99 -14.98
N LEU A 466 15.23 15.77 -15.52
CA LEU A 466 14.31 14.71 -15.15
C LEU A 466 14.97 13.65 -14.26
N LEU A 467 14.17 13.10 -13.36
CA LEU A 467 14.54 11.99 -12.49
C LEU A 467 13.87 10.72 -12.98
N VAL A 468 14.49 9.55 -12.76
CA VAL A 468 13.77 8.28 -12.91
C VAL A 468 12.70 8.19 -11.82
N GLY A 469 11.46 7.95 -12.21
CA GLY A 469 10.31 8.01 -11.30
C GLY A 469 9.46 9.25 -11.49
N LEU A 470 8.87 9.74 -10.41
CA LEU A 470 7.93 10.87 -10.40
C LEU A 470 8.66 12.20 -10.68
N ASN A 471 8.15 12.96 -11.63
CA ASN A 471 8.60 14.30 -11.95
C ASN A 471 7.45 15.29 -11.82
N THR A 472 7.78 16.51 -11.39
CA THR A 472 6.81 17.59 -11.21
C THR A 472 7.29 18.85 -11.93
N ILE A 473 6.40 19.50 -12.68
CA ILE A 473 6.62 20.83 -13.25
C ILE A 473 5.55 21.76 -12.68
N GLU A 474 5.97 22.78 -11.95
CA GLU A 474 5.10 23.87 -11.52
C GLU A 474 5.13 24.98 -12.56
N ILE A 475 3.98 25.33 -13.12
CA ILE A 475 3.86 26.41 -14.10
C ILE A 475 3.07 27.54 -13.45
N GLU A 476 3.76 28.66 -13.20
CA GLU A 476 3.15 29.91 -12.76
C GLU A 476 2.91 30.81 -13.98
N VAL A 477 1.68 31.23 -14.20
CA VAL A 477 1.30 32.14 -15.28
C VAL A 477 1.03 33.52 -14.71
N ALA A 478 1.73 34.54 -15.21
CA ALA A 478 1.61 35.92 -14.76
C ALA A 478 1.62 36.92 -15.92
N PRO A 479 0.85 38.02 -15.83
CA PRO A 479 0.90 39.09 -16.83
C PRO A 479 2.24 39.84 -16.75
N VAL A 480 2.76 40.28 -17.90
CA VAL A 480 4.03 41.02 -17.98
C VAL A 480 3.89 42.46 -17.45
N SER A 481 2.72 43.06 -17.65
CA SER A 481 2.40 44.42 -17.22
C SER A 481 1.12 44.48 -16.39
N SER A 482 1.17 45.14 -15.24
CA SER A 482 0.00 45.44 -14.41
C SER A 482 -0.78 46.61 -15.03
N GLY A 483 -2.02 46.40 -15.45
CA GLY A 483 -2.93 47.50 -15.85
C GLY A 483 -3.70 47.35 -17.17
N GLY A 484 -3.59 46.23 -17.88
CA GLY A 484 -4.38 45.92 -19.09
C GLY A 484 -5.39 44.78 -18.87
N SER A 485 -6.32 44.61 -19.82
CA SER A 485 -7.05 43.33 -19.93
C SER A 485 -6.00 42.24 -20.16
N ASN A 486 -6.00 41.20 -19.34
CA ASN A 486 -5.04 40.12 -19.46
C ASN A 486 -5.81 38.81 -19.33
N ALA A 487 -6.04 38.17 -20.47
CA ALA A 487 -6.60 36.83 -20.55
C ALA A 487 -5.57 35.86 -21.13
N TYR A 488 -5.50 34.65 -20.58
CA TYR A 488 -4.64 33.58 -21.06
C TYR A 488 -5.43 32.29 -21.12
N THR A 489 -5.22 31.49 -22.17
CA THR A 489 -5.86 30.19 -22.36
C THR A 489 -4.79 29.12 -22.54
N LEU A 490 -4.87 28.05 -21.73
CA LEU A 490 -4.12 26.81 -21.95
C LEU A 490 -5.05 25.78 -22.57
N PHE A 491 -4.90 25.53 -23.86
CA PHE A 491 -5.81 24.66 -24.61
C PHE A 491 -5.46 23.19 -24.52
N ALA A 492 -4.16 22.89 -24.59
CA ALA A 492 -3.64 21.53 -24.45
C ALA A 492 -2.23 21.54 -23.87
N LEU A 493 -1.87 20.42 -23.24
CA LEU A 493 -0.54 20.17 -22.70
C LEU A 493 -0.15 18.72 -23.00
N ALA A 494 1.09 18.49 -23.40
CA ALA A 494 1.63 17.15 -23.56
C ALA A 494 3.08 17.06 -23.06
N VAL A 495 3.48 15.88 -22.61
CA VAL A 495 4.89 15.51 -22.46
C VAL A 495 5.21 14.54 -23.59
N SER A 496 5.94 15.02 -24.59
CA SER A 496 6.41 14.20 -25.71
C SER A 496 7.68 13.47 -25.30
N GLN A 497 7.81 12.25 -25.82
CA GLN A 497 9.04 11.49 -25.83
C GLN A 497 9.54 11.50 -27.29
N GLU A 498 10.81 11.86 -27.49
CA GLU A 498 11.43 12.02 -28.82
C GLU A 498 12.30 10.83 -29.24
#